data_AF-A0A4Z2E2F9-F1
#
_entry.id   AF-A0A4Z2E2F9-F1
#
_cell.length_a   1.000
_cell.length_b   1.000
_cell.length_c   1.000
_cell.angle_alpha   90.00
_cell.angle_beta   90.00
_cell.angle_gamma   90.00
#
_symmetry.space_group_name_H-M   'P 1'
#
loop_
_entity.id
_entity.type
_entity.pdbx_description
1 polymer ?
#
loop_
_entity_poly.entity_id
_entity_poly.type
_entity_poly.pdbx_seq_one_letter_code
_entity_poly.pdbx_strand_id
1 'polypeptide(L)'
;MRARRATCTEDDIKLLKTRVVTSSDNTYPADALHVFKTNKEVDNNNLSHIKKSQSHIHEIKAIDKRKDIHTGQLTVVMPSKASDTGGLREVLVVTMGARVMVTVNINVSDDLANGVCGTVVGIETTGDQVIVIFVKFDSPRVRKDAIARSQYRQQYPDAVPIMRQEVQFFTGRGRHSVEARRTQFPLTLAWACTIHKVQGKTLEQVVVAMKGKVKFMPGQAYVAIHSTGVHRNRPPHPRKDNEHCDCVQASITGS
;
A
#
# COMPACT_ATOMS: atom_id res chain seq x y z
N MET A 1 8.60 -23.82 9.08
CA MET A 1 9.21 -22.91 10.07
C MET A 1 10.74 -22.99 10.01
N ARG A 2 11.41 -22.25 9.11
CA ARG A 2 12.89 -22.27 8.98
C ARG A 2 13.49 -20.87 8.77
N ALA A 3 13.07 -20.14 7.73
CA ALA A 3 13.59 -18.78 7.44
C ALA A 3 13.38 -17.71 8.54
N ARG A 4 12.48 -17.90 9.53
CA ARG A 4 12.40 -17.04 10.74
C ARG A 4 13.62 -17.21 11.68
N ARG A 5 14.43 -18.26 11.52
CA ARG A 5 15.57 -18.60 12.39
C ARG A 5 16.95 -18.39 11.74
N ALA A 6 16.99 -17.83 10.53
CA ALA A 6 18.20 -17.77 9.68
C ALA A 6 18.82 -19.15 9.32
N THR A 7 18.13 -20.26 9.61
CA THR A 7 18.47 -21.60 9.11
C THR A 7 17.87 -21.75 7.70
N CYS A 8 18.55 -21.18 6.70
CA CYS A 8 18.30 -21.45 5.29
C CYS A 8 19.16 -22.66 4.91
N THR A 9 18.58 -23.77 4.48
CA THR A 9 19.38 -24.86 3.91
C THR A 9 19.89 -24.46 2.52
N GLU A 10 20.89 -25.15 2.02
CA GLU A 10 21.39 -24.93 0.66
C GLU A 10 20.30 -25.18 -0.40
N ASP A 11 19.39 -26.14 -0.14
CA ASP A 11 18.16 -26.36 -0.91
C ASP A 11 17.17 -25.20 -0.81
N ASP A 12 16.97 -24.60 0.38
CA ASP A 12 16.13 -23.40 0.53
C ASP A 12 16.72 -22.26 -0.33
N ILE A 13 18.05 -22.06 -0.31
CA ILE A 13 18.74 -21.04 -1.12
C ILE A 13 18.61 -21.35 -2.62
N LYS A 14 18.78 -22.61 -3.03
CA LYS A 14 18.62 -23.06 -4.41
C LYS A 14 17.18 -22.83 -4.91
N LEU A 15 16.18 -23.11 -4.07
CA LEU A 15 14.76 -22.86 -4.34
C LEU A 15 14.39 -21.36 -4.38
N LEU A 16 15.09 -20.51 -3.64
CA LEU A 16 14.93 -19.06 -3.75
C LEU A 16 15.59 -18.54 -5.05
N LYS A 17 16.77 -19.07 -5.42
CA LYS A 17 17.48 -18.74 -6.67
C LYS A 17 16.67 -19.08 -7.93
N THR A 18 15.91 -20.18 -7.95
CA THR A 18 15.02 -20.51 -9.10
C THR A 18 13.85 -19.55 -9.28
N ARG A 19 13.62 -18.61 -8.34
CA ARG A 19 12.58 -17.59 -8.43
C ARG A 19 13.12 -16.16 -8.47
N VAL A 20 14.42 -15.99 -8.75
CA VAL A 20 14.98 -14.66 -9.04
C VAL A 20 14.47 -14.20 -10.40
N VAL A 21 13.92 -12.98 -10.47
CA VAL A 21 13.55 -12.32 -11.72
C VAL A 21 14.14 -10.93 -11.78
N THR A 22 14.48 -10.47 -12.98
CA THR A 22 14.97 -9.13 -13.26
C THR A 22 13.90 -8.33 -14.00
N SER A 23 13.89 -7.01 -13.80
CA SER A 23 12.96 -6.10 -14.49
C SER A 23 13.20 -5.97 -16.00
N SER A 24 14.22 -6.67 -16.52
CA SER A 24 14.55 -6.81 -17.94
C SER A 24 13.99 -8.10 -18.57
N ASP A 25 13.50 -9.04 -17.76
CA ASP A 25 12.97 -10.31 -18.26
C ASP A 25 11.56 -10.13 -18.81
N ASN A 26 11.27 -10.74 -19.96
CA ASN A 26 9.94 -10.65 -20.60
C ASN A 26 8.82 -11.35 -19.79
N THR A 27 9.20 -12.15 -18.80
CA THR A 27 8.30 -12.81 -17.83
C THR A 27 8.13 -12.03 -16.53
N TYR A 28 8.72 -10.84 -16.41
CA TYR A 28 8.64 -10.02 -15.21
C TYR A 28 7.19 -9.58 -14.94
N PRO A 29 6.59 -9.91 -13.78
CA PRO A 29 5.20 -9.62 -13.51
C PRO A 29 5.01 -8.16 -13.08
N ALA A 30 5.02 -7.25 -14.05
CA ALA A 30 4.92 -5.81 -13.85
C ALA A 30 3.62 -5.37 -13.12
N ASP A 31 2.54 -6.13 -13.25
CA ASP A 31 1.24 -5.82 -12.63
C ASP A 31 1.07 -6.39 -11.21
N ALA A 32 2.00 -7.24 -10.75
CA ALA A 32 1.98 -7.77 -9.40
C ALA A 32 2.32 -6.69 -8.36
N LEU A 33 1.95 -6.91 -7.09
CA LEU A 33 2.29 -5.97 -6.03
C LEU A 33 3.81 -6.01 -5.76
N HIS A 34 4.47 -4.89 -5.98
CA HIS A 34 5.89 -4.73 -5.71
C HIS A 34 6.11 -4.33 -4.24
N VAL A 35 7.03 -5.00 -3.58
CA VAL A 35 7.31 -4.82 -2.15
C VAL A 35 8.75 -4.35 -1.97
N PHE A 36 8.90 -3.13 -1.48
CA PHE A 36 10.19 -2.47 -1.27
C PHE A 36 10.49 -2.24 0.21
N LYS A 37 11.75 -1.90 0.52
CA LYS A 37 12.19 -1.64 1.89
C LYS A 37 11.82 -0.23 2.35
N THR A 38 11.91 0.77 1.47
CA THR A 38 11.70 2.18 1.80
C THR A 38 10.50 2.79 1.09
N ASN A 39 9.86 3.78 1.72
CA ASN A 39 8.78 4.54 1.07
C ASN A 39 9.27 5.26 -0.21
N LYS A 40 10.55 5.68 -0.27
CA LYS A 40 11.11 6.35 -1.46
C LYS A 40 11.12 5.44 -2.69
N GLU A 41 11.46 4.16 -2.53
CA GLU A 41 11.41 3.18 -3.61
C GLU A 41 9.97 2.89 -4.06
N VAL A 42 9.04 2.79 -3.09
CA VAL A 42 7.60 2.66 -3.33
C VAL A 42 7.05 3.84 -4.14
N ASP A 43 7.32 5.06 -3.69
CA ASP A 43 6.86 6.29 -4.33
C ASP A 43 7.45 6.40 -5.76
N ASN A 44 8.75 6.10 -5.94
CA ASN A 44 9.39 6.07 -7.25
C ASN A 44 8.76 5.05 -8.21
N ASN A 45 8.52 3.81 -7.76
CA ASN A 45 7.90 2.78 -8.61
C ASN A 45 6.46 3.18 -8.97
N ASN A 46 5.62 3.53 -7.99
CA ASN A 46 4.25 3.98 -8.23
C ASN A 46 4.17 5.17 -9.20
N LEU A 47 5.04 6.18 -9.05
CA LEU A 47 5.11 7.32 -9.98
C LEU A 47 5.57 6.90 -11.38
N SER A 48 6.43 5.90 -11.51
CA SER A 48 6.83 5.37 -12.83
C SER A 48 5.68 4.65 -13.55
N HIS A 49 4.78 3.98 -12.81
CA HIS A 49 3.57 3.39 -13.38
C HIS A 49 2.57 4.48 -13.81
N ILE A 50 2.37 5.53 -13.00
CA ILE A 50 1.54 6.69 -13.40
C ILE A 50 2.08 7.36 -14.67
N LYS A 51 3.40 7.62 -14.76
CA LYS A 51 4.00 8.25 -15.94
C LYS A 51 3.93 7.41 -17.23
N LYS A 52 3.71 6.10 -17.11
CA LYS A 52 3.46 5.19 -18.24
C LYS A 52 1.97 5.11 -18.61
N SER A 53 1.08 5.60 -17.76
CA SER A 53 -0.35 5.65 -18.04
C SER A 53 -0.64 6.66 -19.16
N GLN A 54 -1.42 6.25 -20.15
CA GLN A 54 -1.94 7.13 -21.20
C GLN A 54 -3.20 7.91 -20.74
N SER A 55 -3.71 7.59 -19.54
CA SER A 55 -4.89 8.25 -18.97
C SER A 55 -4.55 9.61 -18.35
N HIS A 56 -5.53 10.51 -18.28
CA HIS A 56 -5.38 11.79 -17.58
C HIS A 56 -5.00 11.58 -16.10
N ILE A 57 -4.03 12.38 -15.63
CA ILE A 57 -3.47 12.31 -14.28
C ILE A 57 -4.14 13.38 -13.41
N HIS A 58 -4.88 12.95 -12.39
CA HIS A 58 -5.47 13.86 -11.41
C HIS A 58 -4.53 13.98 -10.20
N GLU A 59 -4.01 15.19 -9.95
CA GLU A 59 -3.26 15.53 -8.74
C GLU A 59 -4.17 16.22 -7.71
N ILE A 60 -4.67 15.44 -6.75
CA ILE A 60 -5.66 15.88 -5.78
C ILE A 60 -4.95 16.36 -4.51
N LYS A 61 -4.89 17.68 -4.30
CA LYS A 61 -4.40 18.27 -3.04
C LYS A 61 -5.42 18.05 -1.90
N ALA A 62 -4.90 17.83 -0.70
CA ALA A 62 -5.68 17.72 0.52
C ALA A 62 -6.21 19.10 0.96
N ILE A 63 -7.35 19.10 1.66
CA ILE A 63 -7.93 20.31 2.26
C ILE A 63 -7.60 20.29 3.75
N ASP A 64 -6.68 21.16 4.15
CA ASP A 64 -6.18 21.26 5.53
C ASP A 64 -6.87 22.42 6.27
N LYS A 65 -7.47 22.13 7.44
CA LYS A 65 -8.07 23.11 8.36
C LYS A 65 -7.28 23.13 9.66
N ARG A 66 -7.23 24.29 10.33
CA ARG A 66 -6.57 24.46 11.63
C ARG A 66 -7.55 25.10 12.60
N LYS A 67 -7.51 24.66 13.86
CA LYS A 67 -8.22 25.33 14.95
C LYS A 67 -7.19 26.00 15.83
N ASP A 68 -6.91 27.27 15.56
CA ASP A 68 -6.01 28.05 16.40
C ASP A 68 -6.70 28.33 17.74
N ILE A 69 -6.11 27.83 18.82
CA ILE A 69 -6.62 27.97 20.19
C ILE A 69 -5.88 29.13 20.91
N HIS A 70 -4.74 29.59 20.38
CA HIS A 70 -3.98 30.71 20.94
C HIS A 70 -2.97 31.31 19.96
N THR A 71 -3.07 32.64 19.79
CA THR A 71 -2.07 33.62 19.28
C THR A 71 -2.03 34.01 17.80
N GLY A 72 -2.46 33.20 16.82
CA GLY A 72 -2.39 33.61 15.40
C GLY A 72 -0.96 33.79 14.84
N GLN A 73 0.09 33.53 15.65
CA GLN A 73 1.50 33.79 15.32
C GLN A 73 2.34 32.53 15.10
N LEU A 74 1.77 31.34 15.31
CA LEU A 74 2.47 30.09 15.04
C LEU A 74 2.31 29.70 13.56
N THR A 75 3.39 29.84 12.79
CA THR A 75 3.56 29.20 11.47
C THR A 75 3.69 27.69 11.62
N VAL A 76 2.60 27.05 12.01
CA VAL A 76 2.50 25.60 12.12
C VAL A 76 2.64 24.99 10.73
N VAL A 77 3.71 24.22 10.52
CA VAL A 77 3.91 23.43 9.30
C VAL A 77 3.05 22.17 9.39
N MET A 78 2.24 21.89 8.37
CA MET A 78 1.44 20.67 8.33
C MET A 78 2.35 19.48 8.01
N PRO A 79 2.19 18.31 8.67
CA PRO A 79 3.01 17.15 8.33
C PRO A 79 2.71 16.64 6.92
N SER A 80 3.74 16.47 6.11
CA SER A 80 3.66 15.86 4.77
C SER A 80 3.59 14.32 4.81
N LYS A 81 4.01 13.72 5.93
CA LYS A 81 3.93 12.27 6.15
C LYS A 81 2.51 11.84 6.50
N ALA A 82 1.96 10.94 5.70
CA ALA A 82 0.63 10.37 5.95
C ALA A 82 0.50 9.65 7.31
N SER A 83 1.58 9.10 7.88
CA SER A 83 1.56 8.52 9.23
C SER A 83 1.16 9.54 10.31
N ASP A 84 1.56 10.79 10.11
CA ASP A 84 1.45 11.87 11.08
C ASP A 84 0.12 12.64 10.88
N THR A 85 -0.61 12.29 9.80
CA THR A 85 -1.94 12.82 9.44
C THR A 85 -2.95 11.69 9.20
N GLY A 86 -2.90 10.66 10.05
CA GLY A 86 -3.92 9.61 10.17
C GLY A 86 -4.14 8.73 8.93
N GLY A 87 -3.16 8.63 8.04
CA GLY A 87 -3.20 7.84 6.80
C GLY A 87 -3.57 8.64 5.55
N LEU A 88 -3.92 9.93 5.68
CA LEU A 88 -4.28 10.78 4.54
C LEU A 88 -3.05 11.49 3.95
N ARG A 89 -2.88 11.43 2.63
CA ARG A 89 -1.76 12.04 1.90
C ARG A 89 -2.02 13.53 1.65
N GLU A 90 -0.96 14.34 1.66
CA GLU A 90 -1.02 15.76 1.28
C GLU A 90 -1.42 15.95 -0.19
N VAL A 91 -0.88 15.11 -1.08
CA VAL A 91 -1.27 15.00 -2.48
C VAL A 91 -1.56 13.52 -2.80
N LEU A 92 -2.73 13.27 -3.38
CA LEU A 92 -3.08 11.98 -3.99
C LEU A 92 -3.00 12.13 -5.50
N VAL A 93 -2.13 11.36 -6.14
CA VAL A 93 -2.07 11.24 -7.61
C VAL A 93 -2.85 9.99 -8.02
N VAL A 94 -3.76 10.10 -8.99
CA VAL A 94 -4.61 8.99 -9.45
C VAL A 94 -4.93 9.11 -10.94
N THR A 95 -5.06 7.97 -11.63
CA THR A 95 -5.48 7.85 -13.03
C THR A 95 -6.54 6.77 -13.16
N MET A 96 -7.27 6.75 -14.27
CA MET A 96 -7.99 5.55 -14.70
C MET A 96 -7.03 4.36 -14.80
N GLY A 97 -7.47 3.17 -14.39
CA GLY A 97 -6.65 1.95 -14.32
C GLY A 97 -5.63 1.93 -13.18
N ALA A 98 -5.55 2.97 -12.32
CA ALA A 98 -4.55 2.99 -11.26
C ALA A 98 -4.78 1.91 -10.21
N ARG A 99 -3.72 1.20 -9.82
CA ARG A 99 -3.73 0.33 -8.63
C ARG A 99 -3.70 1.20 -7.39
N VAL A 100 -4.68 1.04 -6.52
CA VAL A 100 -4.86 1.81 -5.28
C VAL A 100 -5.09 0.91 -4.07
N MET A 101 -4.74 1.42 -2.90
CA MET A 101 -4.89 0.76 -1.61
C MET A 101 -5.55 1.74 -0.64
N VAL A 102 -6.55 1.25 0.10
CA VAL A 102 -7.24 2.03 1.15
C VAL A 102 -6.28 2.25 2.33
N THR A 103 -6.16 3.48 2.83
CA THR A 103 -5.18 3.86 3.85
C THR A 103 -5.73 3.97 5.27
N VAL A 104 -7.06 4.00 5.44
CA VAL A 104 -7.76 4.14 6.73
C VAL A 104 -8.90 3.10 6.83
N ASN A 105 -9.48 2.92 8.01
CA ASN A 105 -10.68 2.09 8.15
C ASN A 105 -11.92 2.94 7.80
N ILE A 106 -12.61 2.61 6.71
CA ILE A 106 -13.80 3.35 6.24
C ILE A 106 -15.06 2.65 6.74
N ASN A 107 -15.18 1.34 6.51
CA ASN A 107 -16.23 0.50 7.06
C ASN A 107 -15.69 -0.91 7.27
N VAL A 108 -15.32 -1.23 8.53
CA VAL A 108 -14.76 -2.54 8.89
C VAL A 108 -15.79 -3.67 8.75
N SER A 109 -17.06 -3.39 8.99
CA SER A 109 -18.16 -4.36 8.88
C SER A 109 -18.43 -4.83 7.44
N ASP A 110 -18.06 -3.99 6.46
CA ASP A 110 -18.14 -4.26 5.02
C ASP A 110 -16.74 -4.52 4.42
N ASP A 111 -15.77 -4.88 5.28
CA ASP A 111 -14.35 -5.19 5.01
C ASP A 111 -13.58 -4.07 4.25
N LEU A 112 -14.10 -2.84 4.21
CA LEU A 112 -13.46 -1.67 3.61
C LEU A 112 -12.49 -1.01 4.60
N ALA A 113 -11.35 -1.67 4.80
CA ALA A 113 -10.35 -1.35 5.82
C ALA A 113 -8.93 -1.06 5.26
N ASN A 114 -8.00 -0.69 6.14
CA ASN A 114 -6.62 -0.35 5.79
C ASN A 114 -5.87 -1.50 5.10
N GLY A 115 -5.26 -1.19 3.96
CA GLY A 115 -4.46 -2.11 3.16
C GLY A 115 -5.28 -3.05 2.28
N VAL A 116 -6.53 -2.70 1.95
CA VAL A 116 -7.35 -3.39 0.97
C VAL A 116 -7.09 -2.77 -0.41
N CYS A 117 -6.79 -3.60 -1.41
CA CYS A 117 -6.30 -3.19 -2.73
C CYS A 117 -7.36 -3.33 -3.83
N GLY A 118 -7.29 -2.44 -4.82
CA GLY A 118 -8.19 -2.40 -5.96
C GLY A 118 -7.65 -1.56 -7.11
N THR A 119 -8.44 -1.47 -8.16
CA THR A 119 -8.14 -0.77 -9.41
C THR A 119 -9.19 0.30 -9.65
N VAL A 120 -8.75 1.52 -10.01
CA VAL A 120 -9.64 2.64 -10.34
C VAL A 120 -10.30 2.38 -11.69
N VAL A 121 -11.64 2.31 -11.69
CA VAL A 121 -12.48 2.04 -12.88
C VAL A 121 -13.34 3.22 -13.29
N GLY A 122 -13.33 4.31 -12.51
CA GLY A 122 -14.02 5.55 -12.81
C GLY A 122 -13.53 6.67 -11.90
N ILE A 123 -13.56 7.90 -12.41
CA ILE A 123 -13.27 9.12 -11.66
C ILE A 123 -14.36 10.13 -12.06
N GLU A 124 -15.04 10.70 -11.07
CA GLU A 124 -16.07 11.73 -11.30
C GLU A 124 -15.58 13.09 -10.82
N THR A 125 -15.78 14.10 -11.65
CA THR A 125 -15.27 15.46 -11.47
C THR A 125 -16.38 16.48 -11.63
N THR A 126 -16.40 17.50 -10.76
CA THR A 126 -17.22 18.71 -10.93
C THR A 126 -16.28 19.88 -11.21
N GLY A 127 -16.23 20.32 -12.47
CA GLY A 127 -15.12 21.14 -12.96
C GLY A 127 -13.79 20.41 -12.77
N ASP A 128 -12.76 21.11 -12.29
CA ASP A 128 -11.43 20.51 -12.04
C ASP A 128 -11.36 19.67 -10.75
N GLN A 129 -12.43 19.63 -9.94
CA GLN A 129 -12.42 18.93 -8.65
C GLN A 129 -12.93 17.49 -8.76
N VAL A 130 -12.06 16.52 -8.46
CA VAL A 130 -12.47 15.12 -8.24
C VAL A 130 -13.34 15.03 -6.99
N ILE A 131 -14.56 14.52 -7.17
CA ILE A 131 -15.57 14.33 -6.13
C ILE A 131 -15.70 12.87 -5.68
N VAL A 132 -15.60 11.90 -6.60
CA VAL A 132 -15.73 10.47 -6.33
C VAL A 132 -14.70 9.69 -7.14
N ILE A 133 -14.09 8.67 -6.52
CA ILE A 133 -13.20 7.71 -7.19
C ILE A 133 -13.84 6.32 -7.09
N PHE A 134 -14.16 5.71 -8.23
CA PHE A 134 -14.75 4.37 -8.27
C PHE A 134 -13.66 3.30 -8.32
N VAL A 135 -13.61 2.46 -7.29
CA VAL A 135 -12.61 1.40 -7.16
C VAL A 135 -13.27 0.03 -7.26
N LYS A 136 -12.89 -0.75 -8.28
CA LYS A 136 -13.16 -2.19 -8.34
C LYS A 136 -12.04 -2.89 -7.59
N PHE A 137 -12.38 -3.54 -6.49
CA PHE A 137 -11.41 -4.13 -5.58
C PHE A 137 -11.19 -5.62 -5.82
N ASP A 138 -10.00 -6.11 -5.46
CA ASP A 138 -9.51 -7.44 -5.88
C ASP A 138 -10.34 -8.59 -5.28
N SER A 139 -10.65 -8.52 -3.98
CA SER A 139 -11.39 -9.58 -3.28
C SER A 139 -12.91 -9.42 -3.46
N PRO A 140 -13.63 -10.34 -4.13
CA PRO A 140 -15.05 -10.18 -4.47
C PRO A 140 -16.01 -10.33 -3.26
N ARG A 141 -15.51 -10.76 -2.10
CA ARG A 141 -16.32 -10.92 -0.87
C ARG A 141 -16.69 -9.60 -0.19
N VAL A 142 -15.97 -8.53 -0.52
CA VAL A 142 -15.89 -7.30 0.28
C VAL A 142 -16.62 -6.14 -0.41
N ARG A 143 -17.24 -5.24 0.37
CA ARG A 143 -18.01 -4.06 -0.08
C ARG A 143 -19.35 -4.29 -0.78
N LYS A 144 -20.05 -5.40 -0.51
CA LYS A 144 -21.39 -5.63 -1.09
C LYS A 144 -22.38 -4.53 -0.69
N ASP A 145 -22.27 -4.07 0.55
CA ASP A 145 -23.16 -3.09 1.17
C ASP A 145 -22.93 -1.69 0.60
N ALA A 146 -21.65 -1.29 0.44
CA ALA A 146 -21.29 -0.03 -0.20
C ALA A 146 -21.64 0.02 -1.69
N ILE A 147 -21.53 -1.10 -2.42
CA ILE A 147 -22.02 -1.22 -3.81
C ILE A 147 -23.55 -1.14 -3.84
N ALA A 148 -24.24 -1.87 -2.95
CA ALA A 148 -25.70 -1.95 -2.96
C ALA A 148 -26.38 -0.61 -2.66
N ARG A 149 -25.79 0.20 -1.77
CA ARG A 149 -26.24 1.58 -1.46
C ARG A 149 -25.72 2.65 -2.42
N SER A 150 -24.89 2.30 -3.41
CA SER A 150 -24.33 3.27 -4.35
C SER A 150 -25.38 3.77 -5.35
N GLN A 151 -25.59 5.09 -5.40
CA GLN A 151 -26.39 5.73 -6.46
C GLN A 151 -25.83 5.47 -7.87
N TYR A 152 -24.54 5.14 -7.97
CA TYR A 152 -23.82 4.89 -9.23
C TYR A 152 -23.86 3.44 -9.69
N ARG A 153 -24.58 2.55 -8.99
CA ARG A 153 -24.56 1.09 -9.24
C ARG A 153 -24.92 0.69 -10.68
N GLN A 154 -25.71 1.48 -11.39
CA GLN A 154 -26.01 1.22 -12.80
C GLN A 154 -24.82 1.46 -13.73
N GLN A 155 -24.00 2.47 -13.46
CA GLN A 155 -22.81 2.81 -14.24
C GLN A 155 -21.58 2.00 -13.82
N TYR A 156 -21.46 1.72 -12.52
CA TYR A 156 -20.32 1.00 -11.93
C TYR A 156 -20.82 -0.13 -11.00
N PRO A 157 -21.33 -1.26 -11.53
CA PRO A 157 -21.97 -2.31 -10.74
C PRO A 157 -21.03 -3.08 -9.80
N ASP A 158 -19.73 -3.11 -10.12
CA ASP A 158 -18.68 -3.82 -9.35
C ASP A 158 -17.77 -2.87 -8.55
N ALA A 159 -18.05 -1.56 -8.54
CA ALA A 159 -17.15 -0.56 -7.97
C ALA A 159 -17.76 0.16 -6.77
N VAL A 160 -16.89 0.47 -5.81
CA VAL A 160 -17.26 1.23 -4.62
C VAL A 160 -16.95 2.71 -4.87
N PRO A 161 -17.90 3.63 -4.63
CA PRO A 161 -17.61 5.06 -4.61
C PRO A 161 -16.75 5.39 -3.37
N ILE A 162 -15.50 5.77 -3.58
CA ILE A 162 -14.62 6.29 -2.54
C ILE A 162 -14.72 7.81 -2.54
N MET A 163 -15.12 8.36 -1.39
CA MET A 163 -15.24 9.81 -1.13
C MET A 163 -14.13 10.28 -0.19
N ARG A 164 -13.98 11.60 -0.04
CA ARG A 164 -13.02 12.19 0.91
C ARG A 164 -13.43 11.90 2.35
N GLN A 165 -12.43 11.69 3.21
CA GLN A 165 -12.58 11.54 4.66
C GLN A 165 -11.86 12.71 5.36
N GLU A 166 -12.44 13.25 6.44
CA GLU A 166 -11.78 14.23 7.32
C GLU A 166 -11.16 13.48 8.52
N VAL A 167 -9.88 13.71 8.79
CA VAL A 167 -9.18 13.17 9.97
C VAL A 167 -8.59 14.30 10.80
N GLN A 168 -8.85 14.27 12.11
CA GLN A 168 -8.27 15.16 13.11
C GLN A 168 -6.93 14.61 13.62
N PHE A 169 -5.96 15.49 13.81
CA PHE A 169 -4.66 15.18 14.42
C PHE A 169 -4.09 16.42 15.12
N PHE A 170 -2.98 16.25 15.82
CA PHE A 170 -2.25 17.34 16.47
C PHE A 170 -0.91 17.56 15.78
N THR A 171 -0.54 18.82 15.58
CA THR A 171 0.75 19.24 15.01
C THR A 171 1.41 20.27 15.94
N GLY A 172 2.74 20.35 15.92
CA GLY A 172 3.53 21.04 16.96
C GLY A 172 4.01 20.09 18.06
N ARG A 173 4.58 20.64 19.15
CA ARG A 173 5.13 19.87 20.28
C ARG A 173 4.79 20.51 21.62
N GLY A 174 4.55 19.67 22.63
CA GLY A 174 4.28 20.10 24.00
C GLY A 174 3.12 21.08 24.08
N ARG A 175 3.29 22.18 24.82
CA ARG A 175 2.27 23.23 25.01
C ARG A 175 1.89 23.99 23.73
N HIS A 176 2.60 23.79 22.62
CA HIS A 176 2.31 24.38 21.32
C HIS A 176 1.69 23.36 20.33
N SER A 177 1.06 22.28 20.83
CA SER A 177 0.27 21.38 19.99
C SER A 177 -1.05 22.02 19.57
N VAL A 178 -1.27 22.15 18.26
CA VAL A 178 -2.49 22.72 17.67
C VAL A 178 -3.33 21.61 17.04
N GLU A 179 -4.66 21.64 17.26
CA GLU A 179 -5.60 20.77 16.56
C GLU A 179 -5.68 21.16 15.08
N ALA A 180 -5.44 20.20 14.20
CA ALA A 180 -5.61 20.35 12.77
C ALA A 180 -6.41 19.20 12.18
N ARG A 181 -6.97 19.42 10.99
CA ARG A 181 -7.77 18.43 10.27
C ARG A 181 -7.36 18.39 8.82
N ARG A 182 -7.30 17.19 8.24
CA ARG A 182 -7.01 16.96 6.82
C ARG A 182 -8.18 16.25 6.18
N THR A 183 -8.68 16.79 5.07
CA THR A 183 -9.73 16.16 4.25
C THR A 183 -9.14 15.69 2.91
N GLN A 184 -9.16 14.39 2.65
CA GLN A 184 -8.59 13.77 1.45
C GLN A 184 -9.25 12.40 1.19
N PHE A 185 -9.20 11.90 -0.05
CA PHE A 185 -9.56 10.51 -0.32
C PHE A 185 -8.62 9.54 0.44
N PRO A 186 -9.15 8.51 1.11
CA PRO A 186 -8.37 7.55 1.91
C PRO A 186 -7.67 6.48 1.04
N LEU A 187 -6.95 6.92 0.00
CA LEU A 187 -6.27 6.07 -0.97
C LEU A 187 -4.78 6.42 -1.08
N THR A 188 -4.00 5.43 -1.52
CA THR A 188 -2.64 5.60 -2.01
C THR A 188 -2.41 4.70 -3.22
N LEU A 189 -1.46 5.02 -4.08
CA LEU A 189 -1.03 4.14 -5.17
C LEU A 189 -0.44 2.84 -4.62
N ALA A 190 -0.67 1.74 -5.35
CA ALA A 190 -0.48 0.37 -4.88
C ALA A 190 -0.01 -0.62 -5.97
N TRP A 191 0.71 -0.15 -7.00
CA TRP A 191 1.63 -1.04 -7.73
C TRP A 191 2.80 -1.42 -6.82
N ALA A 192 3.21 -0.49 -5.94
CA ALA A 192 4.23 -0.72 -4.93
C ALA A 192 3.75 -0.40 -3.51
N CYS A 193 4.32 -1.09 -2.52
CA CYS A 193 4.16 -0.83 -1.09
C CYS A 193 5.39 -1.29 -0.29
N THR A 194 5.45 -0.97 1.01
CA THR A 194 6.58 -1.40 1.87
C THR A 194 6.35 -2.77 2.50
N ILE A 195 7.44 -3.49 2.82
CA ILE A 195 7.40 -4.80 3.53
C ILE A 195 6.52 -4.73 4.79
N HIS A 196 6.58 -3.62 5.52
CA HIS A 196 5.79 -3.40 6.74
C HIS A 196 4.27 -3.31 6.48
N LYS A 197 3.83 -2.95 5.27
CA LYS A 197 2.41 -2.88 4.88
C LYS A 197 1.83 -4.22 4.43
N VAL A 198 2.66 -5.17 3.99
CA VAL A 198 2.24 -6.53 3.60
C VAL A 198 2.38 -7.56 4.72
N GLN A 199 3.00 -7.19 5.85
CA GLN A 199 3.22 -8.08 6.97
C GLN A 199 1.90 -8.64 7.54
N GLY A 200 1.71 -9.94 7.42
CA GLY A 200 0.50 -10.63 7.89
C GLY A 200 -0.68 -10.63 6.92
N LYS A 201 -0.51 -10.10 5.70
CA LYS A 201 -1.49 -10.24 4.60
C LYS A 201 -1.15 -11.47 3.74
N THR A 202 -2.17 -12.18 3.30
CA THR A 202 -2.06 -13.17 2.21
C THR A 202 -2.15 -12.43 0.88
N LEU A 203 -1.17 -12.63 0.01
CA LEU A 203 -1.12 -12.07 -1.35
C LEU A 203 -0.97 -13.21 -2.35
N GLU A 204 -1.70 -13.14 -3.47
CA GLU A 204 -1.66 -14.18 -4.51
C GLU A 204 -0.38 -14.10 -5.34
N GLN A 205 0.08 -12.89 -5.65
CA GLN A 205 1.31 -12.65 -6.41
C GLN A 205 2.01 -11.37 -5.92
N VAL A 206 3.33 -11.48 -5.66
CA VAL A 206 4.14 -10.39 -5.10
C VAL A 206 5.57 -10.44 -5.64
N VAL A 207 6.14 -9.27 -5.93
CA VAL A 207 7.55 -9.09 -6.32
C VAL A 207 8.29 -8.42 -5.17
N VAL A 208 9.29 -9.08 -4.59
CA VAL A 208 10.03 -8.52 -3.46
C VAL A 208 11.38 -7.99 -3.93
N ALA A 209 11.55 -6.68 -3.89
CA ALA A 209 12.83 -6.04 -4.21
C ALA A 209 13.83 -6.26 -3.05
N MET A 210 14.87 -7.07 -3.30
CA MET A 210 15.95 -7.34 -2.34
C MET A 210 17.28 -6.65 -2.66
N LYS A 211 17.32 -5.83 -3.72
CA LYS A 211 18.53 -5.14 -4.19
C LYS A 211 18.94 -4.01 -3.23
N GLY A 212 20.17 -4.05 -2.69
CA GLY A 212 20.79 -2.90 -2.02
C GLY A 212 21.85 -3.24 -0.97
N LYS A 213 22.75 -2.29 -0.68
CA LYS A 213 23.82 -2.44 0.34
C LYS A 213 23.32 -2.60 1.79
N VAL A 214 22.04 -2.29 2.06
CA VAL A 214 21.48 -2.29 3.42
C VAL A 214 20.88 -3.66 3.72
N LYS A 215 21.61 -4.50 4.47
CA LYS A 215 21.18 -5.84 4.93
C LYS A 215 19.71 -5.84 5.41
N PHE A 216 18.94 -6.84 5.01
CA PHE A 216 17.60 -7.08 5.57
C PHE A 216 17.69 -7.28 7.08
N MET A 217 16.79 -6.67 7.85
CA MET A 217 16.70 -7.02 9.26
C MET A 217 16.19 -8.47 9.38
N PRO A 218 16.69 -9.28 10.34
CA PRO A 218 16.25 -10.66 10.50
C PRO A 218 14.71 -10.74 10.61
N GLY A 219 14.09 -11.41 9.64
CA GLY A 219 12.64 -11.52 9.52
C GLY A 219 11.98 -10.69 8.43
N GLN A 220 12.60 -9.62 7.89
CA GLN A 220 12.00 -8.84 6.78
C GLN A 220 11.90 -9.66 5.48
N ALA A 221 12.97 -10.38 5.11
CA ALA A 221 12.95 -11.31 3.98
C ALA A 221 11.94 -12.45 4.20
N TYR A 222 11.83 -12.95 5.44
CA TYR A 222 10.83 -13.96 5.81
C TYR A 222 9.39 -13.46 5.66
N VAL A 223 9.08 -12.23 6.08
CA VAL A 223 7.75 -11.63 5.89
C VAL A 223 7.38 -11.62 4.41
N ALA A 224 8.30 -11.14 3.56
CA ALA A 224 8.14 -11.12 2.12
C ALA A 224 7.83 -12.51 1.54
N ILE A 225 8.51 -13.56 2.02
CA ILE A 225 8.35 -14.97 1.57
C ILE A 225 7.16 -15.69 2.24
N HIS A 226 6.62 -15.22 3.36
CA HIS A 226 5.47 -15.82 4.07
C HIS A 226 4.14 -15.08 3.89
N SER A 227 4.13 -13.91 3.24
CA SER A 227 2.90 -13.30 2.72
C SER A 227 2.27 -14.13 1.58
N THR A 228 3.02 -15.08 1.01
CA THR A 228 2.50 -16.22 0.25
C THR A 228 2.33 -17.42 1.19
N GLY A 229 1.12 -17.96 1.32
CA GLY A 229 0.72 -18.79 2.45
C GLY A 229 1.34 -20.20 2.53
N VAL A 230 1.88 -20.56 3.71
CA VAL A 230 2.23 -21.95 4.09
C VAL A 230 1.89 -22.20 5.57
N HIS A 231 1.27 -23.35 5.88
CA HIS A 231 0.85 -23.74 7.23
C HIS A 231 2.03 -24.00 8.22
N ARG A 232 1.75 -23.94 9.54
CA ARG A 232 2.76 -23.91 10.63
C ARG A 232 2.91 -25.24 11.39
N ASN A 233 4.11 -25.50 11.96
CA ASN A 233 4.37 -26.23 13.23
C ASN A 233 5.81 -26.00 13.79
N ARG A 234 6.14 -26.50 15.01
CA ARG A 234 7.22 -26.15 16.01
C ARG A 234 7.88 -27.47 16.58
N PRO A 235 9.10 -27.61 17.20
CA PRO A 235 9.97 -26.70 18.01
C PRO A 235 11.44 -26.46 17.47
N PRO A 236 12.59 -26.65 18.17
CA PRO A 236 13.42 -25.60 18.84
C PRO A 236 14.81 -25.20 18.20
N HIS A 237 15.63 -24.43 18.95
CA HIS A 237 16.90 -23.68 18.65
C HIS A 237 18.23 -24.49 18.79
N PRO A 238 19.48 -23.97 18.60
CA PRO A 238 20.00 -22.70 17.99
C PRO A 238 21.29 -22.80 17.10
N ARG A 239 21.68 -21.68 16.45
CA ARG A 239 23.03 -21.06 16.24
C ARG A 239 23.15 -20.38 14.85
N LYS A 240 24.03 -19.38 14.73
CA LYS A 240 24.08 -18.39 13.62
C LYS A 240 25.19 -18.72 12.63
N ASP A 241 25.02 -18.32 11.36
CA ASP A 241 26.01 -17.57 10.57
C ASP A 241 25.34 -16.85 9.36
N ASN A 242 26.05 -15.94 8.67
CA ASN A 242 25.51 -15.01 7.66
C ASN A 242 25.86 -15.42 6.22
N GLU A 243 24.94 -15.24 5.27
CA GLU A 243 25.31 -15.04 3.85
C GLU A 243 24.27 -14.26 3.00
N HIS A 244 24.67 -13.84 1.79
CA HIS A 244 23.89 -12.97 0.89
C HIS A 244 22.70 -13.70 0.22
N CYS A 245 21.63 -12.95 -0.10
CA CYS A 245 20.52 -13.42 -0.95
C CYS A 245 19.96 -12.28 -1.81
N ASP A 246 19.80 -12.53 -3.11
CA ASP A 246 19.21 -11.62 -4.11
C ASP A 246 17.69 -11.78 -4.25
N CYS A 247 17.07 -10.93 -5.09
CA CYS A 247 15.61 -10.74 -5.19
C CYS A 247 14.83 -12.02 -5.49
N VAL A 248 13.68 -12.22 -4.84
CA VAL A 248 12.85 -13.42 -4.97
C VAL A 248 11.41 -13.05 -5.35
N GLN A 249 10.92 -13.65 -6.43
CA GLN A 249 9.50 -13.72 -6.77
C GLN A 249 8.85 -14.90 -6.02
N ALA A 250 7.58 -14.77 -5.65
CA ALA A 250 6.78 -15.90 -5.22
C ALA A 250 5.45 -15.91 -5.97
N SER A 251 5.27 -16.91 -6.83
CA SER A 251 4.03 -17.23 -7.52
C SER A 251 3.53 -18.60 -7.04
N ILE A 252 2.25 -18.69 -6.70
CA ILE A 252 1.57 -19.94 -6.38
C ILE A 252 0.93 -20.46 -7.67
N THR A 253 1.49 -21.51 -8.26
CA THR A 253 0.79 -22.29 -9.30
C THR A 253 -0.16 -23.25 -8.61
N GLY A 254 -1.47 -23.07 -8.83
CA GLY A 254 -2.48 -24.02 -8.37
C GLY A 254 -2.43 -25.33 -9.18
N SER A 255 -2.82 -26.42 -8.51
CA SER A 255 -3.23 -27.70 -9.07
C SER A 255 -4.32 -28.26 -8.17
#